data_AF-A0A845M857-F1
#
_entry.id   AF-A0A845M857-F1
#
_cell.length_a   1.000
_cell.length_b   1.000
_cell.length_c   1.000
_cell.angle_alpha   90.00
_cell.angle_beta   90.00
_cell.angle_gamma   90.00
#
_symmetry.space_group_name_H-M   'P 1'
#
loop_
_entity.id
_entity.type
_entity.pdbx_description
1 polymer ?
#
loop_
_entity_poly.entity_id
_entity_poly.type
_entity_poly.pdbx_seq_one_letter_code
_entity_poly.pdbx_strand_id
1 'polypeptide(L)'
;MASTFYDLIDACFAGVFGQEPIARFLREHGIPMAGEPLPPDMECGEPRQAFRNAWDLTLKGEVEYFEGYAWDPVCGELPFHHAWGVDRSTGAVRDTTWQDPAGAVYLGVHVPTGVLLTNLEESGVFGVLDKGHGFEHGTADAIWGWVDHTLPRDVRSKRIQRERRRRHA
;
A
#
# COMPACT_ATOMS: atom_id res chain seq x y z
N MET A 1 7.36 -4.27 -20.45
CA MET A 1 7.42 -3.54 -19.17
C MET A 1 6.61 -4.21 -18.05
N ALA A 2 5.62 -5.07 -18.35
CA ALA A 2 4.89 -5.79 -17.30
C ALA A 2 5.66 -6.92 -16.59
N SER A 3 6.72 -7.50 -17.18
CA SER A 3 7.43 -8.62 -16.51
C SER A 3 8.25 -8.12 -15.32
N THR A 4 9.08 -7.09 -15.50
CA THR A 4 9.94 -6.52 -14.43
C THR A 4 9.17 -6.05 -13.20
N PHE A 5 7.92 -5.62 -13.41
CA PHE A 5 7.01 -5.19 -12.37
C PHE A 5 6.60 -6.33 -11.41
N TYR A 6 6.20 -7.47 -11.95
CA TYR A 6 5.83 -8.64 -11.15
C TYR A 6 7.06 -9.40 -10.65
N ASP A 7 8.17 -9.35 -11.41
CA ASP A 7 9.43 -10.02 -11.06
C ASP A 7 9.95 -9.54 -9.69
N LEU A 8 9.85 -8.24 -9.38
CA LEU A 8 10.29 -7.69 -8.08
C LEU A 8 9.42 -8.16 -6.91
N ILE A 9 8.10 -8.20 -7.10
CA ILE A 9 7.15 -8.65 -6.07
C ILE A 9 7.35 -10.15 -5.79
N ASP A 10 7.47 -10.95 -6.86
CA ASP A 10 7.69 -12.38 -6.76
C ASP A 10 9.06 -12.70 -6.12
N ALA A 11 10.11 -11.97 -6.49
CA ALA A 11 11.44 -12.07 -5.89
C ALA A 11 11.40 -11.74 -4.39
N CYS A 12 10.70 -10.67 -4.00
CA CYS A 12 10.51 -10.34 -2.59
C CYS A 12 9.85 -11.49 -1.83
N PHE A 13 8.80 -12.08 -2.39
CA PHE A 13 8.08 -13.19 -1.76
C PHE A 13 8.88 -14.50 -1.67
N ALA A 14 9.76 -14.75 -2.63
CA ALA A 14 10.67 -15.88 -2.60
C ALA A 14 11.86 -15.65 -1.64
N GLY A 15 12.21 -14.39 -1.39
CA GLY A 15 13.34 -13.99 -0.56
C GLY A 15 13.05 -13.92 0.95
N VAL A 16 14.02 -13.37 1.68
CA VAL A 16 13.97 -13.22 3.15
C VAL A 16 12.86 -12.27 3.60
N PHE A 17 12.64 -11.17 2.85
CA PHE A 17 11.57 -10.21 3.15
C PHE A 17 10.17 -10.82 2.99
N GLY A 18 10.01 -11.80 2.10
CA GLY A 18 8.77 -12.53 1.89
C GLY A 18 8.28 -13.35 3.08
N GLN A 19 9.13 -13.54 4.10
CA GLN A 19 8.78 -14.26 5.32
C GLN A 19 8.23 -13.36 6.42
N GLU A 20 8.38 -12.03 6.28
CA GLU A 20 7.90 -11.05 7.25
C GLU A 20 6.36 -11.05 7.32
N PRO A 21 5.74 -10.79 8.49
CA PRO A 21 4.29 -10.80 8.61
C PRO A 21 3.59 -9.81 7.66
N ILE A 22 4.16 -8.61 7.48
CA ILE A 22 3.64 -7.62 6.51
C ILE A 22 3.67 -8.17 5.08
N ALA A 23 4.73 -8.88 4.69
CA ALA A 23 4.84 -9.46 3.36
C ALA A 23 3.80 -10.56 3.15
N ARG A 24 3.51 -11.38 4.18
CA ARG A 24 2.44 -12.37 4.13
C ARG A 24 1.07 -11.71 3.96
N PHE A 25 0.80 -10.66 4.72
CA PHE A 25 -0.43 -9.88 4.60
C PHE A 25 -0.58 -9.26 3.20
N LEU A 26 0.48 -8.65 2.67
CA LEU A 26 0.50 -8.08 1.33
C LEU A 26 0.38 -9.13 0.22
N ARG A 27 0.86 -10.36 0.44
CA ARG A 27 0.65 -11.46 -0.51
C ARG A 27 -0.83 -11.80 -0.68
N GLU A 28 -1.59 -11.71 0.41
CA GLU A 28 -3.01 -12.08 0.43
C GLU A 28 -3.93 -10.91 0.04
N HIS A 29 -3.52 -9.68 0.36
CA HIS A 29 -4.40 -8.50 0.27
C HIS A 29 -3.84 -7.35 -0.55
N GLY A 30 -2.54 -7.37 -0.85
CA GLY A 30 -1.86 -6.28 -1.55
C GLY A 30 -2.36 -6.11 -2.99
N ILE A 31 -2.46 -4.85 -3.38
CA ILE A 31 -2.77 -4.41 -4.73
C ILE A 31 -1.46 -3.92 -5.35
N PRO A 32 -0.98 -4.58 -6.41
CA PRO A 32 0.22 -4.12 -7.07
C PRO A 32 -0.11 -2.89 -7.93
N MET A 33 0.70 -1.83 -7.84
CA MET A 33 0.54 -0.58 -8.57
C MET A 33 1.89 -0.11 -9.13
N ALA A 34 1.85 0.50 -10.33
CA ALA A 34 3.02 1.11 -10.95
C ALA A 34 3.13 2.58 -10.55
N GLY A 35 4.36 3.05 -10.37
CA GLY A 35 4.65 4.46 -10.15
C GLY A 35 4.46 5.27 -11.42
N GLU A 36 3.96 6.49 -11.22
CA GLU A 36 3.75 7.48 -12.28
C GLU A 36 4.43 8.79 -11.89
N PRO A 37 4.88 9.60 -12.86
CA PRO A 37 5.37 10.95 -12.58
C PRO A 37 4.34 11.76 -11.79
N LEU A 38 4.83 12.58 -10.86
CA LEU A 38 3.96 13.51 -10.15
C LEU A 38 3.37 14.54 -11.11
N PRO A 39 2.11 14.96 -10.90
CA PRO A 39 1.55 16.12 -11.59
C PRO A 39 2.45 17.36 -11.41
N PRO A 40 2.56 18.25 -12.42
CA PRO A 40 3.45 19.42 -12.35
C PRO A 40 3.13 20.39 -11.20
N ASP A 41 1.91 20.36 -10.69
CA ASP A 41 1.39 21.19 -9.59
C ASP A 41 1.51 20.51 -8.21
N MET A 42 1.99 19.26 -8.15
CA MET A 42 2.20 18.53 -6.91
C MET A 42 3.68 18.59 -6.50
N GLU A 43 3.96 19.24 -5.38
CA GLU A 43 5.32 19.36 -4.85
C GLU A 43 5.76 18.06 -4.15
N CYS A 44 7.05 17.72 -4.29
CA CYS A 44 7.65 16.69 -3.44
C CYS A 44 7.61 17.15 -1.97
N GLY A 45 7.25 16.23 -1.09
CA GLY A 45 7.34 16.40 0.36
C GLY A 45 8.74 16.12 0.88
N GLU A 46 8.87 16.05 2.20
CA GLU A 46 10.15 15.81 2.84
C GLU A 46 10.67 14.39 2.55
N PRO A 47 11.92 14.22 2.09
CA PRO A 47 12.50 12.90 1.87
C PRO A 47 12.49 12.06 3.15
N ARG A 48 12.34 10.74 3.00
CA ARG A 48 12.28 9.75 4.11
C ARG A 48 11.10 9.93 5.07
N GLN A 49 10.08 10.71 4.71
CA GLN A 49 8.86 10.88 5.49
C GLN A 49 7.62 10.33 4.77
N ALA A 50 7.73 9.17 4.13
CA ALA A 50 6.68 8.53 3.32
C ALA A 50 5.29 8.55 3.96
N PHE A 51 5.20 8.04 5.19
CA PHE A 51 3.95 7.95 5.95
C PHE A 51 3.32 9.33 6.19
N ARG A 52 4.13 10.31 6.60
CA ARG A 52 3.63 11.67 6.86
C ARG A 52 3.20 12.36 5.57
N ASN A 53 3.99 12.24 4.51
CA ASN A 53 3.67 12.86 3.23
C ASN A 53 2.35 12.32 2.66
N ALA A 54 2.19 10.99 2.63
CA ALA A 54 0.96 10.34 2.18
C ALA A 54 -0.24 10.71 3.07
N TRP A 55 -0.02 10.79 4.38
CA TRP A 55 -1.03 11.22 5.34
C TRP A 55 -1.52 12.65 5.07
N ASP A 56 -0.59 13.60 4.90
CA ASP A 56 -0.92 15.01 4.69
C ASP A 56 -1.72 15.20 3.39
N LEU A 57 -1.36 14.50 2.31
CA LEU A 57 -2.14 14.48 1.07
C LEU A 57 -3.55 13.90 1.28
N THR A 58 -3.65 12.83 2.05
CA THR A 58 -4.94 12.17 2.34
C THR A 58 -5.87 13.10 3.12
N LEU A 59 -5.36 13.83 4.11
CA LEU A 59 -6.15 14.78 4.91
C LEU A 59 -6.58 16.02 4.13
N LYS A 60 -5.79 16.45 3.14
CA LYS A 60 -6.22 17.50 2.20
C LYS A 60 -7.34 17.02 1.26
N GLY A 61 -7.62 15.71 1.24
CA GLY A 61 -8.64 15.10 0.38
C GLY A 61 -8.17 14.91 -1.06
N GLU A 62 -6.86 14.99 -1.31
CA GLU A 62 -6.27 14.89 -2.64
C GLU A 62 -6.13 13.42 -3.09
N VAL A 63 -5.90 12.51 -2.14
CA VAL A 63 -5.61 11.10 -2.41
C VAL A 63 -6.23 10.17 -1.36
N GLU A 64 -6.29 8.89 -1.68
CA GLU A 64 -6.54 7.80 -0.73
C GLU A 64 -5.21 7.22 -0.24
N TYR A 65 -5.10 6.95 1.05
CA TYR A 65 -3.85 6.46 1.64
C TYR A 65 -3.62 4.98 1.36
N PHE A 66 -2.42 4.64 0.94
CA PHE A 66 -1.96 3.26 0.78
C PHE A 66 -0.65 3.04 1.53
N GLU A 67 -0.47 1.82 2.04
CA GLU A 67 0.74 1.40 2.74
C GLU A 67 1.10 -0.04 2.39
N GLY A 68 2.40 -0.32 2.34
CA GLY A 68 2.93 -1.63 2.02
C GLY A 68 4.39 -1.58 1.60
N TYR A 69 4.76 -2.40 0.63
CA TYR A 69 6.11 -2.39 0.06
C TYR A 69 6.20 -1.57 -1.21
N ALA A 70 7.29 -0.83 -1.34
CA ALA A 70 7.63 -0.09 -2.53
C ALA A 70 9.10 -0.32 -2.92
N TRP A 71 9.37 -0.31 -4.22
CA TRP A 71 10.71 -0.46 -4.82
C TRP A 71 11.05 0.79 -5.62
N ASP A 72 12.06 1.51 -5.16
CA ASP A 72 12.64 2.65 -5.86
C ASP A 72 13.49 2.14 -7.04
N PRO A 73 13.29 2.65 -8.27
CA PRO A 73 14.09 2.27 -9.44
C PRO A 73 15.60 2.48 -9.24
N VAL A 74 16.01 3.41 -8.37
CA VAL A 74 17.43 3.65 -8.04
C VAL A 74 18.00 2.59 -7.11
N CYS A 75 17.19 2.08 -6.17
CA CYS A 75 17.61 1.13 -5.14
C CYS A 75 17.45 -0.34 -5.54
N GLY A 76 16.82 -0.62 -6.69
CA GLY A 76 16.73 -1.96 -7.27
C GLY A 76 15.76 -2.89 -6.52
N GLU A 77 16.22 -4.09 -6.14
CA GLU A 77 15.36 -5.17 -5.64
C GLU A 77 14.95 -5.06 -4.17
N LEU A 78 15.48 -4.08 -3.43
CA LEU A 78 15.23 -3.94 -1.99
C LEU A 78 13.83 -3.34 -1.73
N PRO A 79 12.90 -4.07 -1.07
CA PRO A 79 11.61 -3.50 -0.69
C PRO A 79 11.74 -2.55 0.50
N PHE A 80 11.08 -1.40 0.41
CA PHE A 80 10.92 -0.47 1.51
C PHE A 80 9.51 -0.55 2.07
N HIS A 81 9.36 -0.61 3.40
CA HIS A 81 8.07 -0.32 4.02
C HIS A 81 7.77 1.16 3.80
N HIS A 82 6.69 1.43 3.08
CA HIS A 82 6.45 2.73 2.48
C HIS A 82 4.95 3.02 2.42
N ALA A 83 4.62 4.31 2.28
CA ALA A 83 3.26 4.78 2.13
C ALA A 83 3.18 5.81 1.01
N TRP A 84 2.04 5.84 0.33
CA TRP A 84 1.79 6.69 -0.83
C TRP A 84 0.31 7.04 -0.92
N GLY A 85 -0.01 8.04 -1.74
CA GLY A 85 -1.37 8.35 -2.13
C GLY A 85 -1.80 7.63 -3.41
N VAL A 86 -3.08 7.36 -3.55
CA VAL A 86 -3.71 7.01 -4.82
C VAL A 86 -4.80 8.03 -5.13
N ASP A 87 -4.69 8.68 -6.28
CA ASP A 87 -5.68 9.65 -6.73
C ASP A 87 -7.02 8.95 -6.95
N ARG A 88 -8.08 9.39 -6.25
CA ARG A 88 -9.40 8.73 -6.28
C ARG A 88 -10.04 8.74 -7.67
N SER A 89 -9.73 9.75 -8.48
CA SER A 89 -10.39 9.95 -9.79
C SER A 89 -9.72 9.16 -10.91
N THR A 90 -8.38 9.03 -10.84
CA THR A 90 -7.56 8.41 -11.89
C THR A 90 -7.06 7.03 -11.49
N GLY A 91 -6.99 6.72 -10.19
CA GLY A 91 -6.35 5.51 -9.66
C GLY A 91 -4.82 5.55 -9.72
N ALA A 92 -4.23 6.70 -10.05
CA ALA A 92 -2.79 6.84 -10.23
C ALA A 92 -2.07 7.06 -8.90
N VAL A 93 -0.88 6.49 -8.77
CA VAL A 93 -0.03 6.64 -7.58
C VAL A 93 0.50 8.07 -7.48
N ARG A 94 0.49 8.61 -6.26
CA ARG A 94 1.00 9.93 -5.87
C ARG A 94 1.93 9.75 -4.69
N ASP A 95 3.20 9.56 -5.01
CA ASP A 95 4.26 9.42 -4.03
C ASP A 95 5.15 10.66 -4.04
N THR A 96 4.84 11.57 -3.14
CA THR A 96 5.60 12.82 -2.99
C THR A 96 6.93 12.65 -2.25
N THR A 97 7.30 11.44 -1.83
CA THR A 97 8.54 11.21 -1.09
C THR A 97 9.70 10.91 -2.02
N TRP A 98 9.45 10.28 -3.16
CA TRP A 98 10.46 10.06 -4.18
C TRP A 98 10.58 11.26 -5.10
N GLN A 99 11.81 11.55 -5.53
CA GLN A 99 12.08 12.65 -6.45
C GLN A 99 11.55 12.35 -7.86
N ASP A 100 11.65 11.09 -8.27
CA ASP A 100 11.03 10.57 -9.48
C ASP A 100 10.37 9.21 -9.19
N PRO A 101 9.08 9.18 -8.86
CA PRO A 101 8.37 7.93 -8.64
C PRO A 101 8.07 7.16 -9.94
N ALA A 102 8.41 7.71 -11.12
CA ALA A 102 8.21 7.02 -12.38
C ALA A 102 9.09 5.76 -12.46
N GLY A 103 8.47 4.63 -12.83
CA GLY A 103 9.17 3.35 -12.95
C GLY A 103 9.34 2.61 -11.62
N ALA A 104 8.84 3.17 -10.53
CA ALA A 104 8.79 2.48 -9.27
C ALA A 104 7.66 1.47 -9.18
N VAL A 105 7.76 0.54 -8.23
CA VAL A 105 6.79 -0.53 -8.02
C VAL A 105 6.23 -0.45 -6.62
N TYR A 106 4.92 -0.66 -6.48
CA TYR A 106 4.22 -0.63 -5.21
C TYR A 106 3.39 -1.88 -5.05
N LEU A 107 3.33 -2.39 -3.82
CA LEU A 107 2.43 -3.44 -3.40
C LEU A 107 1.89 -3.06 -2.02
N GLY A 108 0.63 -2.64 -1.98
CA GLY A 108 0.06 -2.13 -0.73
C GLY A 108 -1.43 -2.33 -0.62
N VAL A 109 -1.97 -1.95 0.52
CA VAL A 109 -3.41 -1.95 0.78
C VAL A 109 -3.89 -0.52 1.01
N HIS A 110 -5.14 -0.27 0.65
CA HIS A 110 -5.82 0.96 1.02
C HIS A 110 -6.05 0.97 2.54
N VAL A 111 -5.68 2.06 3.20
CA VAL A 111 -5.99 2.30 4.61
C VAL A 111 -7.02 3.42 4.71
N PRO A 112 -8.21 3.15 5.26
CA PRO A 112 -9.26 4.15 5.36
C PRO A 112 -8.85 5.32 6.25
N THR A 113 -9.25 6.54 5.88
CA THR A 113 -8.96 7.75 6.66
C THR A 113 -9.40 7.65 8.13
N GLY A 114 -10.50 6.96 8.43
CA GLY A 114 -10.91 6.73 9.83
C GLY A 114 -9.90 5.87 10.61
N VAL A 115 -9.37 4.81 9.99
CA VAL A 115 -8.34 3.95 10.58
C VAL A 115 -7.03 4.71 10.76
N LEU A 116 -6.66 5.53 9.77
CA LEU A 116 -5.53 6.44 9.86
C LEU A 116 -5.64 7.31 11.10
N LEU A 117 -6.72 8.10 11.22
CA LEU A 117 -6.94 9.04 12.33
C LEU A 117 -6.85 8.34 13.69
N THR A 118 -7.55 7.20 13.86
CA THR A 118 -7.47 6.40 15.09
C THR A 118 -6.05 5.94 15.38
N ASN A 119 -5.31 5.46 14.36
CA ASN A 119 -3.93 5.01 14.55
C ASN A 119 -3.02 6.12 15.08
N LEU A 120 -3.10 7.33 14.52
CA LEU A 120 -2.28 8.45 14.98
C LEU A 120 -2.68 8.91 16.39
N GLU A 121 -3.97 8.93 16.70
CA GLU A 121 -4.47 9.26 18.05
C GLU A 121 -3.98 8.27 19.12
N GLU A 122 -3.97 6.97 18.81
CA GLU A 122 -3.60 5.92 19.76
C GLU A 122 -2.09 5.74 19.91
N SER A 123 -1.35 5.83 18.80
CA SER A 123 0.06 5.45 18.76
C SER A 123 1.04 6.60 18.56
N GLY A 124 0.57 7.76 18.10
CA GLY A 124 1.41 8.90 17.76
C GLY A 124 2.31 8.68 16.53
N VAL A 125 2.14 7.58 15.79
CA VAL A 125 2.89 7.28 14.56
C VAL A 125 1.99 7.29 13.33
N PHE A 126 2.57 7.65 12.18
CA PHE A 126 1.83 7.74 10.90
C PHE A 126 1.67 6.39 10.21
N GLY A 127 2.61 5.46 10.39
CA GLY A 127 2.55 4.11 9.81
C GLY A 127 1.51 3.23 10.51
N VAL A 128 0.80 2.42 9.75
CA VAL A 128 -0.32 1.60 10.22
C VAL A 128 0.04 0.11 10.27
N LEU A 129 0.63 -0.43 9.21
CA LEU A 129 0.94 -1.86 9.10
C LEU A 129 2.12 -2.26 10.00
N ASP A 130 3.13 -1.40 10.11
CA ASP A 130 4.26 -1.58 11.04
C ASP A 130 4.67 -0.24 11.65
N LYS A 131 4.59 -0.17 12.98
CA LYS A 131 4.85 1.04 13.78
C LYS A 131 6.32 1.18 14.20
N GLY A 132 7.22 0.31 13.72
CA GLY A 132 8.63 0.27 14.13
C GLY A 132 8.90 -0.69 15.30
N HIS A 133 7.90 -1.49 15.69
CA HIS A 133 8.01 -2.57 16.67
C HIS A 133 7.66 -3.95 16.08
N GLY A 134 7.42 -4.01 14.77
CA GLY A 134 6.92 -5.19 14.06
C GLY A 134 5.42 -5.10 13.78
N PHE A 135 4.95 -5.90 12.84
CA PHE A 135 3.55 -5.97 12.41
C PHE A 135 2.64 -6.47 13.54
N GLU A 136 1.67 -5.64 13.95
CA GLU A 136 0.71 -5.97 15.01
C GLU A 136 -0.53 -6.67 14.42
N HIS A 137 -0.88 -7.85 14.93
CA HIS A 137 -2.01 -8.65 14.44
C HIS A 137 -3.36 -7.90 14.56
N GLY A 138 -3.53 -7.06 15.58
CA GLY A 138 -4.76 -6.29 15.79
C GLY A 138 -5.05 -5.26 14.67
N THR A 139 -4.01 -4.72 14.04
CA THR A 139 -4.18 -3.76 12.94
C THR A 139 -4.63 -4.46 11.65
N ALA A 140 -4.13 -5.67 11.41
CA ALA A 140 -4.59 -6.50 10.30
C ALA A 140 -6.07 -6.88 10.46
N ASP A 141 -6.50 -7.23 11.67
CA ASP A 141 -7.91 -7.55 11.97
C ASP A 141 -8.83 -6.33 11.80
N ALA A 142 -8.38 -5.12 12.17
CA ALA A 142 -9.14 -3.89 11.97
C ALA A 142 -9.28 -3.53 10.48
N ILE A 143 -8.20 -3.64 9.71
CA ILE A 143 -8.22 -3.45 8.24
C ILE A 143 -9.10 -4.53 7.59
N TRP A 144 -8.99 -5.78 8.02
CA TRP A 144 -9.78 -6.90 7.51
C TRP A 144 -11.28 -6.73 7.78
N GLY A 145 -11.64 -6.42 9.03
CA GLY A 145 -13.03 -6.14 9.41
C GLY A 145 -13.62 -4.99 8.58
N TRP A 146 -12.83 -3.99 8.23
CA TRP A 146 -13.27 -2.92 7.36
C TRP A 146 -13.39 -3.33 5.88
N VAL A 147 -12.40 -4.06 5.33
CA VAL A 147 -12.39 -4.57 3.95
C VAL A 147 -13.60 -5.48 3.67
N ASP A 148 -14.01 -6.32 4.62
CA ASP A 148 -15.18 -7.21 4.47
C ASP A 148 -16.54 -6.47 4.48
N HIS A 149 -16.59 -5.25 5.05
CA HIS A 149 -17.83 -4.50 5.24
C HIS A 149 -18.03 -3.32 4.26
N THR A 150 -17.01 -2.92 3.50
CA THR A 150 -17.05 -1.68 2.70
C THR A 150 -16.68 -1.82 1.22
N LEU A 151 -16.24 -3.00 0.76
CA LEU A 151 -16.00 -3.21 -0.68
C LEU A 151 -17.30 -3.06 -1.50
N PRO A 152 -17.25 -2.40 -2.67
CA PRO A 152 -18.34 -2.39 -3.65
C PRO A 152 -18.85 -3.81 -3.92
N ARG A 153 -20.18 -3.97 -3.98
CA ARG A 153 -20.84 -5.28 -4.09
C ARG A 153 -20.30 -6.13 -5.24
N ASP A 154 -19.90 -5.52 -6.35
CA ASP A 154 -19.37 -6.17 -7.53
C ASP A 154 -17.97 -6.78 -7.31
N VAL A 155 -17.11 -6.12 -6.52
CA VAL A 155 -15.80 -6.65 -6.11
C VAL A 155 -15.99 -7.81 -5.14
N ARG A 156 -16.94 -7.68 -4.20
CA ARG A 156 -17.33 -8.75 -3.26
C ARG A 156 -17.89 -9.99 -3.99
N SER A 157 -18.72 -9.81 -5.00
CA SER A 157 -19.29 -10.92 -5.79
C SER A 157 -18.25 -11.69 -6.60
N LYS A 158 -17.28 -10.99 -7.19
CA LYS A 158 -16.16 -11.62 -7.91
C LYS A 158 -15.25 -12.41 -6.96
N ARG A 159 -15.06 -11.94 -5.73
CA ARG A 159 -14.30 -12.62 -4.67
C ARG A 159 -14.99 -13.90 -4.18
N ILE A 160 -16.29 -13.86 -3.87
CA ILE A 160 -17.08 -15.04 -3.48
C ILE A 160 -17.07 -16.11 -4.60
N GLN A 161 -17.13 -15.69 -5.87
CA GLN A 161 -17.04 -16.63 -7.00
C GLN A 161 -15.65 -17.28 -7.13
N ARG A 162 -14.56 -16.54 -6.88
CA ARG A 162 -13.19 -17.09 -6.90
C ARG A 162 -12.94 -18.06 -5.75
N GLU A 163 -13.40 -17.75 -4.54
CA GLU A 163 -13.26 -18.62 -3.38
C GLU A 163 -14.09 -19.91 -3.50
N ARG A 164 -15.30 -19.84 -4.06
CA ARG A 164 -16.12 -21.03 -4.36
C ARG A 164 -15.46 -21.94 -5.40
N ARG A 165 -14.81 -21.36 -6.42
CA ARG A 165 -14.08 -22.13 -7.43
C ARG A 165 -12.85 -22.84 -6.87
N ARG A 166 -12.19 -22.27 -5.86
CA ARG A 166 -11.01 -22.87 -5.20
C ARG A 166 -11.35 -23.97 -4.18
N ARG A 167 -12.56 -23.97 -3.62
CA ARG A 167 -13.02 -25.02 -2.68
C ARG A 167 -13.63 -26.25 -3.37
N HIS A 168 -13.87 -26.16 -4.68
CA HIS A 168 -14.45 -27.23 -5.50
C HIS A 168 -13.51 -27.71 -6.61
N ALA A 169 -12.24 -27.30 -6.57
CA ALA A 169 -11.15 -27.80 -7.40
C ALA A 169 -10.15 -28.53 -6.50
#